data_AF-A0A672QTF7-F1
#
_entry.id   AF-A0A672QTF7-F1
#
_cell.length_a   1.000
_cell.length_b   1.000
_cell.length_c   1.000
_cell.angle_alpha   90.00
_cell.angle_beta   90.00
_cell.angle_gamma   90.00
#
_symmetry.space_group_name_H-M   'P 1'
#
loop_
_entity.id
_entity.type
_entity.pdbx_description
1 polymer ?
#
loop_
_entity_poly.entity_id
_entity_poly.type
_entity_poly.pdbx_seq_one_letter_code
_entity_poly.pdbx_strand_id
1 'polypeptide(L)'
;MREKGALKNKELLELAYSILHNSDEYLNFIAPDKREYCIWTDGLNALLGKEMTSELTKSDMDTLVTMELKLRLLDLENIQIPDVPPPVPKEPSTYDFVYDFSQQHT
;
A
#
# COMPACT_ATOMS: atom_id res chain seq x y z
N MET A 1 -28.23 -22.00 -25.65
CA MET A 1 -28.91 -21.26 -24.55
C MET A 1 -28.33 -21.51 -23.14
N ARG A 2 -27.51 -22.55 -22.90
CA ARG A 2 -26.95 -22.83 -21.55
C ARG A 2 -25.71 -21.99 -21.17
N GLU A 3 -24.90 -21.54 -22.13
CA GLU A 3 -23.63 -20.84 -21.83
C GLU A 3 -23.80 -19.48 -21.15
N LYS A 4 -24.81 -18.68 -21.54
CA LYS A 4 -25.03 -17.34 -20.98
C LYS A 4 -25.41 -17.34 -19.48
N GLY A 5 -25.96 -18.44 -18.97
CA GLY A 5 -26.28 -18.59 -17.54
C GLY A 5 -25.07 -18.98 -16.69
N ALA A 6 -24.14 -19.75 -17.26
CA ALA A 6 -22.92 -20.16 -16.56
C ALA A 6 -21.92 -19.00 -16.38
N LEU A 7 -21.82 -18.12 -17.38
CA LEU A 7 -20.98 -16.91 -17.30
C LEU A 7 -21.45 -15.94 -16.21
N LYS A 8 -22.76 -15.67 -16.12
CA LYS A 8 -23.32 -14.80 -15.07
C LYS A 8 -23.10 -15.34 -13.66
N ASN A 9 -23.15 -16.66 -13.47
CA ASN A 9 -22.86 -17.27 -12.16
C ASN A 9 -21.37 -17.15 -11.78
N LYS A 10 -20.47 -17.16 -12.76
CA LYS A 10 -19.03 -17.01 -12.51
C LYS A 10 -18.69 -15.59 -12.03
N GLU A 11 -19.28 -14.57 -12.64
CA GLU A 11 -19.10 -13.18 -12.22
C GLU A 11 -19.66 -12.91 -10.82
N LEU A 12 -20.81 -13.53 -10.47
CA LEU A 12 -21.37 -13.43 -9.12
C LEU A 12 -20.50 -14.10 -8.05
N LEU A 13 -19.81 -15.19 -8.40
CA LEU A 13 -18.88 -15.87 -7.48
C LEU A 13 -17.67 -14.98 -7.14
N GLU A 14 -17.24 -14.09 -8.04
CA GLU A 14 -16.14 -13.15 -7.78
C GLU A 14 -16.53 -12.05 -6.78
N LEU A 15 -17.83 -11.85 -6.53
CA LEU A 15 -18.36 -10.89 -5.55
C LEU A 15 -18.80 -11.56 -4.24
N ALA A 16 -18.76 -12.89 -4.18
CA ALA A 16 -19.23 -13.66 -3.04
C ALA A 16 -18.15 -13.78 -1.96
N TYR A 17 -18.52 -13.52 -0.71
CA TYR A 17 -17.67 -13.79 0.44
C TYR A 17 -18.50 -14.25 1.64
N SER A 18 -17.86 -14.99 2.55
CA SER A 18 -18.50 -15.52 3.74
C SER A 18 -17.71 -15.13 4.98
N ILE A 19 -18.42 -14.76 6.04
CA ILE A 19 -17.85 -14.51 7.35
C ILE A 19 -18.20 -15.71 8.23
N LEU A 20 -17.19 -16.46 8.67
CA LEU A 20 -17.33 -17.50 9.69
C LEU A 20 -17.03 -16.88 11.06
N HIS A 21 -17.99 -16.96 11.97
CA HIS A 21 -17.83 -16.46 13.35
C HIS A 21 -17.59 -17.62 14.33
N ASN A 22 -18.37 -18.70 14.21
CA ASN A 22 -18.26 -19.93 15.02
C ASN A 22 -18.16 -21.17 14.09
N SER A 23 -17.89 -22.36 14.65
CA SER A 23 -17.64 -23.58 13.85
C SER A 23 -18.73 -23.93 12.83
N ASP A 24 -19.99 -23.55 13.05
CA ASP A 24 -21.10 -23.81 12.11
C ASP A 24 -21.93 -22.55 11.76
N GLU A 25 -21.57 -21.37 12.25
CA GLU A 25 -22.29 -20.12 11.94
C GLU A 25 -21.51 -19.32 10.90
N TYR A 26 -22.06 -19.29 9.68
CA TYR A 26 -21.54 -18.51 8.58
C TYR A 26 -22.59 -17.54 8.04
N LEU A 27 -22.14 -16.34 7.68
CA LEU A 27 -22.96 -15.36 6.99
C LEU A 27 -22.42 -15.18 5.58
N ASN A 28 -23.25 -15.49 4.59
CA ASN A 28 -22.90 -15.39 3.18
C ASN A 28 -23.35 -14.04 2.63
N PHE A 29 -22.44 -13.37 1.93
CA PHE A 29 -22.67 -12.08 1.32
C PHE A 29 -22.34 -12.13 -0.17
N ILE A 30 -23.06 -11.31 -0.94
CA ILE A 30 -22.71 -10.97 -2.31
C ILE A 30 -22.53 -9.46 -2.33
N ALA A 31 -21.32 -9.00 -2.62
CA ALA A 31 -21.05 -7.58 -2.76
C ALA A 31 -21.84 -7.01 -3.96
N PRO A 32 -22.30 -5.75 -3.88
CA PRO A 32 -23.02 -5.12 -5.00
C PRO A 32 -22.11 -4.88 -6.22
N ASP A 33 -20.81 -4.69 -6.00
CA ASP A 33 -19.79 -4.52 -7.02
C ASP A 33 -18.40 -4.92 -6.52
N LYS A 34 -17.41 -4.92 -7.43
CA LYS A 34 -16.02 -5.29 -7.13
C LYS A 34 -15.36 -4.34 -6.13
N ARG A 35 -15.73 -3.06 -6.13
CA ARG A 35 -15.17 -2.07 -5.20
C ARG A 35 -15.61 -2.40 -3.77
N GLU A 36 -16.89 -2.59 -3.55
CA GLU A 36 -17.43 -2.96 -2.24
C GLU A 36 -16.89 -4.31 -1.77
N TYR A 37 -16.73 -5.29 -2.67
CA TYR A 37 -16.04 -6.54 -2.35
C TYR A 37 -14.64 -6.30 -1.77
N CYS A 38 -13.83 -5.44 -2.42
CA CYS A 38 -12.49 -5.09 -1.95
C CYS A 38 -12.55 -4.39 -0.58
N ILE A 39 -13.43 -3.40 -0.41
CA ILE A 39 -13.60 -2.66 0.85
C ILE A 39 -13.94 -3.61 2.00
N TRP A 40 -14.89 -4.53 1.81
CA TRP A 40 -15.28 -5.48 2.85
C TRP A 40 -14.18 -6.47 3.17
N THR A 41 -13.58 -7.10 2.15
CA THR A 41 -12.55 -8.14 2.37
C THR A 41 -11.29 -7.56 3.02
N ASP A 42 -10.84 -6.39 2.59
CA ASP A 42 -9.69 -5.72 3.20
C ASP A 42 -10.01 -5.15 4.59
N GLY A 43 -11.20 -4.56 4.77
CA GLY A 43 -11.63 -4.06 6.08
C GLY A 43 -11.69 -5.20 7.12
N LEU A 44 -12.25 -6.35 6.75
CA LEU A 44 -12.27 -7.54 7.60
C LEU A 44 -10.86 -8.07 7.86
N ASN A 45 -9.99 -8.12 6.86
CA ASN A 45 -8.60 -8.51 7.05
C ASN A 45 -7.88 -7.56 8.02
N ALA A 46 -8.08 -6.25 7.91
CA ALA A 46 -7.49 -5.26 8.79
C ALA A 46 -7.97 -5.42 10.25
N LEU A 47 -9.27 -5.67 10.46
CA LEU A 47 -9.83 -5.96 11.79
C LEU A 47 -9.25 -7.25 12.41
N LEU A 48 -8.90 -8.22 11.58
CA LEU A 48 -8.24 -9.46 11.99
C LEU A 48 -6.70 -9.33 12.11
N GLY A 49 -6.14 -8.15 11.85
CA GLY A 49 -4.68 -7.93 11.82
C GLY A 49 -3.96 -8.64 10.66
N LYS A 50 -4.70 -9.00 9.61
CA LYS A 50 -4.19 -9.59 8.38
C LYS A 50 -3.89 -8.52 7.34
N GLU A 51 -3.05 -8.88 6.37
CA GLU A 51 -2.74 -8.00 5.24
C GLU A 51 -3.97 -7.76 4.35
N MET A 52 -4.13 -6.51 3.91
CA MET A 52 -5.11 -6.12 2.89
C MET A 52 -4.54 -6.47 1.52
N THR A 53 -5.23 -7.31 0.74
CA THR A 53 -4.66 -7.97 -0.45
C THR A 53 -5.36 -7.60 -1.76
N SER A 54 -6.45 -6.83 -1.69
CA SER A 54 -7.22 -6.50 -2.88
C SER A 54 -6.44 -5.67 -3.91
N GLU A 55 -6.93 -5.70 -5.14
CA GLU A 55 -6.42 -4.83 -6.21
C GLU A 55 -6.63 -3.35 -5.89
N LEU A 56 -7.71 -3.01 -5.17
CA LEU A 56 -8.02 -1.63 -4.79
C LEU A 56 -6.94 -1.09 -3.84
N THR A 57 -6.63 -1.82 -2.76
CA THR A 57 -5.57 -1.41 -1.82
C THR A 57 -4.22 -1.30 -2.51
N LYS A 58 -3.88 -2.22 -3.41
CA LYS A 58 -2.61 -2.16 -4.17
C LYS A 58 -2.53 -0.90 -5.04
N SER A 59 -3.61 -0.58 -5.76
CA SER A 59 -3.69 0.61 -6.60
C SER A 59 -3.63 1.90 -5.78
N ASP A 60 -4.36 1.96 -4.66
CA ASP A 60 -4.37 3.12 -3.78
C ASP A 60 -2.99 3.34 -3.15
N MET A 61 -2.34 2.26 -2.70
CA MET A 61 -0.98 2.30 -2.17
C MET A 61 0.02 2.80 -3.22
N ASP A 62 -0.02 2.29 -4.44
CA ASP A 62 0.86 2.75 -5.53
C ASP A 62 0.68 4.25 -5.81
N THR A 63 -0.58 4.71 -5.83
CA THR A 63 -0.92 6.12 -6.03
C THR A 63 -0.34 7.00 -4.92
N LEU A 64 -0.58 6.63 -3.66
CA LEU A 64 -0.12 7.39 -2.49
C LEU A 64 1.41 7.40 -2.38
N VAL A 65 2.04 6.24 -2.55
CA VAL A 65 3.50 6.11 -2.50
C VAL A 65 4.15 6.88 -3.64
N THR A 66 3.58 6.83 -4.84
CA THR A 66 4.08 7.61 -5.99
C THR A 66 4.03 9.11 -5.70
N MET A 67 2.94 9.61 -5.12
CA MET A 67 2.83 11.02 -4.75
C MET A 67 3.85 11.41 -3.67
N GLU A 68 3.99 10.60 -2.62
CA GLU A 68 4.96 10.85 -1.55
C GLU A 68 6.40 10.85 -2.08
N LEU A 69 6.76 9.87 -2.90
CA LEU A 69 8.10 9.80 -3.51
C LEU A 69 8.36 11.02 -4.38
N LYS A 70 7.40 11.44 -5.21
CA LYS A 70 7.55 12.67 -6.01
C LYS A 70 7.79 13.90 -5.15
N LEU A 71 7.10 14.04 -4.01
CA LEU A 71 7.33 15.15 -3.08
C LEU A 71 8.73 15.12 -2.46
N ARG A 72 9.25 13.94 -2.10
CA ARG A 72 10.62 13.80 -1.58
C ARG A 72 11.70 14.07 -2.62
N LEU A 73 11.38 13.86 -3.90
CA LEU A 73 12.30 14.05 -5.01
C LEU A 73 12.28 15.49 -5.58
N LEU A 74 11.46 16.39 -5.02
CA LEU A 74 11.42 17.80 -5.46
C LEU A 74 12.79 18.48 -5.35
N ASP A 75 13.52 18.24 -4.26
CA ASP A 75 14.85 18.82 -4.04
C ASP A 75 15.92 18.24 -4.98
N LEU A 76 15.62 17.11 -5.63
CA LEU A 76 16.50 16.41 -6.56
C LEU A 76 16.10 16.63 -8.02
N GLU A 77 15.24 17.62 -8.31
CA GLU A 77 14.83 17.92 -9.66
C GLU A 77 16.04 18.27 -10.54
N ASN A 78 16.18 17.60 -11.70
CA ASN A 78 17.31 17.70 -12.62
C ASN A 78 18.66 17.15 -12.10
N ILE A 79 18.69 16.49 -10.93
CA ILE A 79 19.88 15.79 -10.43
C ILE A 79 19.86 14.35 -10.94
N GLN A 80 20.99 13.87 -11.45
CA GLN A 80 21.14 12.47 -11.83
C GLN A 80 21.17 11.60 -10.56
N ILE A 81 20.17 10.72 -10.43
CA ILE A 81 20.13 9.76 -9.32
C ILE A 81 21.07 8.60 -9.67
N PRO A 82 22.07 8.29 -8.84
CA PRO A 82 22.98 7.19 -9.11
C PRO A 82 22.28 5.84 -8.95
N ASP A 83 22.55 4.89 -9.86
CA ASP A 83 21.99 3.53 -9.80
C ASP A 83 22.53 2.70 -8.62
N VAL A 84 23.74 3.04 -8.16
CA VAL A 84 24.41 2.37 -7.04
C VAL A 84 24.63 3.39 -5.92
N PRO A 85 24.38 3.02 -4.65
CA PRO A 85 24.68 3.89 -3.52
C PRO A 85 26.15 4.38 -3.55
N PRO A 86 26.40 5.69 -3.45
CA PRO A 86 27.76 6.22 -3.37
C PRO A 86 28.53 5.60 -2.18
N PRO A 87 29.84 5.34 -2.32
CA PRO A 87 30.64 4.79 -1.23
C PRO A 87 30.64 5.76 -0.04
N VAL A 88 30.32 5.24 1.14
CA VAL A 88 30.39 6.03 2.38
C VAL A 88 31.86 6.33 2.69
N PRO A 89 32.28 7.60 2.82
CA PRO A 89 33.65 7.93 3.13
C PRO A 89 34.03 7.44 4.53
N LYS A 90 35.33 7.18 4.75
CA LYS A 90 35.83 6.91 6.11
C LYS A 90 35.56 8.11 7.00
N GLU A 91 35.24 7.84 8.26
CA GLU A 91 35.07 8.89 9.26
C GLU A 91 36.29 9.83 9.31
N PRO A 92 36.07 11.14 9.55
CA PRO A 92 37.16 12.09 9.74
C PRO A 92 38.11 11.64 10.86
N SER A 93 39.39 11.99 10.75
CA SER A 93 40.37 11.70 11.81
C SER A 93 40.16 12.54 13.07
N THR A 94 39.45 13.67 12.95
CA THR A 94 39.24 14.65 14.02
C THR A 94 37.84 15.27 13.89
N TYR A 95 37.23 15.63 15.02
CA TYR A 95 35.90 16.27 15.10
C TYR A 95 36.00 17.77 15.44
N ASP A 96 37.07 18.43 15.02
CA ASP A 96 37.25 19.88 15.18
C ASP A 96 36.44 20.58 14.09
N PHE A 97 35.16 20.79 14.35
CA PHE A 97 34.23 21.39 13.40
C PHE A 97 34.56 22.88 13.16
N VAL A 98 34.48 23.31 11.91
CA VAL A 98 34.72 24.72 11.51
C VAL A 98 33.60 25.65 12.01
N TYR A 99 32.40 25.12 12.22
CA TYR A 99 31.22 25.86 12.66
C TYR A 99 30.77 25.41 14.04
N ASP A 100 30.43 26.37 14.89
CA ASP A 100 29.80 26.12 16.18
C ASP A 100 28.29 26.31 16.05
N PHE A 101 27.54 25.23 16.23
CA PHE A 101 26.07 25.24 16.19
C PHE A 101 25.44 25.69 17.52
N SER A 102 26.24 25.95 18.57
CA SER A 102 25.75 26.44 19.86
C SER A 102 25.43 27.94 19.87
N GLN A 103 25.93 28.70 18.89
CA GLN A 103 25.66 30.13 18.74
C GLN A 103 24.45 30.35 17.83
N GLN A 104 23.24 30.07 18.33
CA GLN A 104 22.01 30.50 17.65
C GLN A 104 21.91 32.03 17.74
N HIS A 105 22.10 32.71 16.59
CA HIS A 105 21.82 34.13 16.44
C HIS A 105 20.35 34.42 16.82
N THR A 106 20.13 35.12 17.94
CA THR A 106 18.92 35.89 18.23
C THR A 106 18.74 37.05 17.27
#